data_AF-A0A453RNF2-F1
#
_entry.id   AF-A0A453RNF2-F1
#
_cell.length_a   1.000
_cell.length_b   1.000
_cell.length_c   1.000
_cell.angle_alpha   90.00
_cell.angle_beta   90.00
_cell.angle_gamma   90.00
#
_symmetry.space_group_name_H-M   'P 1'
#
loop_
_entity.id
_entity.type
_entity.pdbx_description
1 polymer ?
#
loop_
_entity_poly.entity_id
_entity_poly.type
_entity_poly.pdbx_seq_one_letter_code
_entity_poly.pdbx_strand_id
1 'polypeptide(L)'
;MWSTAASWWAHHHKRLLLPALFLAAALFFFLASPRSSPSFFALPASREHSPSGSRLIWAQRRVAEWQPCEWWQTAMPAAPSTRNGYIRIDCYGGLNQLRRDLCDGIAVARLLNATMVLPKFEVAAYWNESSGFADVFDVDHFIEQTRGYVEVVKDMPEEISLKEPFKVDCRKQKGHFDYVETVLPALLQHRYISLTPAMSQRKDRYPSHAKACYCQGCYNALKLNKKVEAKAMELLQAIPKPFLSLHLRFEPDMVAYSRCEYSALSSKSLDAIEAARGEDRNVLVGDAAHLWRNRGKCPLTPSETAFILQALGIPTETNIYLAAGDGLMELDGFTSIYKNMYTKSSLLTHEDFERMHGNTKAALDYYVSVNSDAYVTTFFGNMDKMVTAMRTMQGLQKTLVLSRRAFANYTAAGLAGDQLAKAMWDAHREDYIMGRGLALPEHCFCEFKL
;
A
#
# COMPACT_ATOMS: atom_id res chain seq x y z
N MET A 1 81.85 20.12 16.39
CA MET A 1 81.05 19.50 15.32
C MET A 1 79.69 20.17 15.37
N TRP A 2 79.51 21.30 14.67
CA TRP A 2 78.73 21.41 13.41
C TRP A 2 77.33 20.79 13.61
N SER A 3 76.19 21.50 13.58
CA SER A 3 75.84 22.71 12.83
C SER A 3 74.56 23.39 13.38
N THR A 4 74.67 24.69 13.71
CA THR A 4 73.80 25.85 13.36
C THR A 4 72.26 25.74 13.43
N ALA A 5 71.56 26.52 14.30
CA ALA A 5 71.27 27.97 14.21
C ALA A 5 70.17 28.30 13.17
N ALA A 6 69.26 29.24 13.37
CA ALA A 6 68.87 30.06 14.50
C ALA A 6 67.50 30.66 14.16
N SER A 7 66.70 30.86 15.19
CA SER A 7 65.45 31.60 15.17
C SER A 7 65.68 33.10 15.12
N TRP A 8 64.70 33.80 14.56
CA TRP A 8 64.27 35.16 14.87
C TRP A 8 65.13 36.30 14.38
N TRP A 9 64.49 37.26 13.70
CA TRP A 9 64.67 38.69 13.97
C TRP A 9 63.44 39.50 13.55
N ALA A 10 63.32 40.64 14.20
CA ALA A 10 62.16 41.46 14.43
C ALA A 10 61.78 42.44 13.29
N HIS A 11 60.46 42.74 13.26
CA HIS A 11 59.76 44.02 13.06
C HIS A 11 60.14 45.08 11.99
N HIS A 12 59.06 45.46 11.27
CA HIS A 12 58.62 46.80 10.83
C HIS A 12 59.35 47.55 9.69
N HIS A 13 58.67 47.70 8.53
CA HIS A 13 57.92 48.91 8.14
C HIS A 13 57.46 48.90 6.65
N LYS A 14 56.37 49.66 6.38
CA LYS A 14 55.79 50.13 5.08
C LYS A 14 54.83 49.14 4.39
N ARG A 15 53.75 49.52 3.69
CA ARG A 15 52.74 50.61 3.69
C ARG A 15 51.80 50.23 2.53
N LEU A 16 50.49 50.39 2.69
CA LEU A 16 49.42 50.47 1.66
C LEU A 16 49.25 49.31 0.66
N LEU A 17 48.10 48.62 0.73
CA LEU A 17 47.12 48.41 -0.36
C LEU A 17 45.83 47.83 0.26
N LEU A 18 44.67 48.29 -0.22
CA LEU A 18 43.26 48.01 0.19
C LEU A 18 42.85 46.50 0.13
N PRO A 19 41.61 46.07 0.49
CA PRO A 19 40.49 46.71 1.21
C PRO A 19 39.92 45.87 2.38
N ALA A 20 39.01 46.48 3.14
CA ALA A 20 38.16 45.85 4.14
C ALA A 20 37.32 44.70 3.55
N LEU A 21 37.43 43.51 4.13
CA LEU A 21 36.56 42.37 3.83
C LEU A 21 36.55 41.31 4.94
N PHE A 22 36.36 41.71 6.21
CA PHE A 22 36.01 40.75 7.27
C PHE A 22 35.18 41.43 8.35
N LEU A 23 33.88 41.57 8.10
CA LEU A 23 32.83 41.75 9.11
C LEU A 23 31.45 41.58 8.44
N ALA A 24 31.22 40.41 7.83
CA ALA A 24 29.89 39.96 7.40
C ALA A 24 29.86 38.44 7.19
N ALA A 25 30.20 37.66 8.22
CA ALA A 25 30.02 36.21 8.20
C ALA A 25 29.31 35.68 9.47
N ALA A 26 28.49 36.52 10.11
CA ALA A 26 27.71 36.16 11.28
C ALA A 26 26.21 36.52 11.20
N LEU A 27 25.72 36.95 10.02
CA LEU A 27 24.29 37.27 9.80
C LEU A 27 23.68 36.64 8.54
N PHE A 28 24.34 35.64 7.95
CA PHE A 28 23.88 34.95 6.73
C PHE A 28 23.53 33.46 6.94
N PHE A 29 23.14 33.08 8.16
CA PHE A 29 22.65 31.73 8.48
C PHE A 29 21.20 31.68 9.01
N PHE A 30 20.43 32.76 8.85
CA PHE A 30 19.00 32.79 9.20
C PHE A 30 18.04 33.02 8.02
N LEU A 31 18.53 33.05 6.78
CA LEU A 31 17.69 33.21 5.58
C LEU A 31 18.16 32.31 4.43
N ALA A 32 18.19 31.00 4.65
CA ALA A 32 18.23 30.01 3.57
C ALA A 32 17.81 28.63 4.11
N SER A 33 16.50 28.41 4.20
CA SER A 33 15.93 27.06 4.20
C SER A 33 14.83 27.01 3.16
N PRO A 34 15.08 26.40 1.98
CA PRO A 34 14.01 25.86 1.17
C PRO A 34 14.26 24.38 0.96
N ARG A 35 13.51 23.53 1.68
CA ARG A 35 13.19 22.17 1.26
C ARG A 35 11.98 21.64 2.03
N SER A 36 10.90 22.41 1.97
CA SER A 36 9.57 21.84 1.91
C SER A 36 9.48 21.00 0.63
N SER A 37 9.15 19.71 0.76
CA SER A 37 8.72 18.87 -0.35
C SER A 37 7.66 19.62 -1.16
N PRO A 38 7.62 19.50 -2.50
CA PRO A 38 6.52 20.07 -3.25
C PRO A 38 5.26 19.29 -2.87
N SER A 39 4.43 19.91 -2.02
CA SER A 39 3.03 19.53 -1.85
C SER A 39 2.32 19.78 -3.18
N PHE A 40 2.44 18.83 -4.11
CA PHE A 40 1.49 18.75 -5.21
C PHE A 40 0.14 18.39 -4.60
N PHE A 41 -0.86 19.23 -4.90
CA PHE A 41 -2.24 19.25 -4.37
C PHE A 41 -2.44 19.97 -3.02
N ALA A 42 -2.32 21.30 -3.05
CA ALA A 42 -3.30 22.11 -2.32
C ALA A 42 -4.64 21.97 -3.06
N LEU A 43 -5.55 21.14 -2.55
CA LEU A 43 -6.96 21.21 -2.93
C LEU A 43 -7.43 22.65 -2.68
N PRO A 44 -8.16 23.29 -3.61
CA PRO A 44 -9.00 24.41 -3.22
C PRO A 44 -9.92 23.88 -2.11
N ALA A 45 -9.87 24.48 -0.93
CA ALA A 45 -10.93 24.34 0.06
C ALA A 45 -12.18 25.07 -0.46
N SER A 46 -12.72 24.63 -1.60
CA SER A 46 -14.09 24.94 -1.95
C SER A 46 -14.96 24.17 -0.97
N ARG A 47 -15.49 24.89 0.02
CA ARG A 47 -16.72 24.50 0.72
C ARG A 47 -17.83 24.41 -0.32
N GLU A 48 -17.87 23.31 -1.09
CA GLU A 48 -19.02 22.95 -1.88
C GLU A 48 -20.15 22.68 -0.89
N HIS A 49 -21.06 23.65 -0.78
CA HIS A 49 -22.36 23.41 -0.19
C HIS A 49 -23.03 22.34 -1.04
N SER A 50 -22.99 21.09 -0.57
CA SER A 50 -23.75 20.02 -1.19
C SER A 50 -25.23 20.40 -1.15
N PRO A 51 -25.94 20.40 -2.29
CA PRO A 51 -27.37 20.65 -2.30
C PRO A 51 -28.04 19.64 -1.37
N SER A 52 -28.83 20.14 -0.42
CA SER A 52 -29.72 19.32 0.40
C SER A 52 -30.54 18.41 -0.52
N GLY A 53 -30.25 17.10 -0.53
CA GLY A 53 -30.93 16.11 -1.37
C GLY A 53 -30.08 15.42 -2.44
N SER A 54 -28.78 15.71 -2.57
CA SER A 54 -27.91 14.95 -3.48
C SER A 54 -27.83 13.47 -3.09
N ARG A 55 -28.18 12.58 -4.01
CA ARG A 55 -27.98 11.13 -3.91
C ARG A 55 -26.56 10.70 -4.31
N LEU A 56 -25.62 11.62 -4.48
CA LEU A 56 -24.21 11.28 -4.71
C LEU A 56 -23.55 10.95 -3.37
N ILE A 57 -22.97 9.75 -3.24
CA ILE A 57 -22.35 9.32 -1.98
C ILE A 57 -21.24 10.27 -1.51
N TRP A 58 -20.47 10.83 -2.44
CA TRP A 58 -19.37 11.77 -2.15
C TRP A 58 -19.82 13.14 -1.66
N ALA A 59 -21.11 13.48 -1.80
CA ALA A 59 -21.69 14.74 -1.32
C ALA A 59 -22.11 14.66 0.15
N GLN A 60 -22.09 13.47 0.76
CA GLN A 60 -22.50 13.30 2.14
C GLN A 60 -21.44 13.86 3.11
N ARG A 61 -21.89 14.61 4.11
CA ARG A 61 -21.01 15.15 5.15
C ARG A 61 -20.58 14.02 6.10
N ARG A 62 -19.27 13.85 6.25
CA ARG A 62 -18.69 12.92 7.22
C ARG A 62 -18.74 13.48 8.64
N VAL A 63 -18.83 12.58 9.61
CA VAL A 63 -18.81 12.91 11.06
C VAL A 63 -17.51 12.48 11.74
N ALA A 64 -16.76 11.60 11.10
CA ALA A 64 -15.45 11.16 11.53
C ALA A 64 -14.52 11.08 10.32
N GLU A 65 -13.23 11.31 10.58
CA GLU A 65 -12.16 11.07 9.63
C GLU A 65 -11.03 10.30 10.28
N TRP A 66 -10.29 9.58 9.45
CA TRP A 66 -9.07 8.91 9.87
C TRP A 66 -7.89 9.72 9.40
N GLN A 67 -6.88 9.84 10.25
CA GLN A 67 -5.60 10.46 9.93
C GLN A 67 -4.47 9.59 10.50
N PRO A 68 -3.25 9.68 9.96
CA PRO A 68 -2.12 9.01 10.59
C PRO A 68 -1.89 9.53 12.00
N CYS A 69 -1.75 8.62 12.96
CA CYS A 69 -1.51 9.02 14.35
C CYS A 69 -0.16 9.76 14.49
N GLU A 70 -0.12 10.84 15.26
CA GLU A 70 1.10 11.63 15.44
C GLU A 70 2.22 10.86 16.17
N TRP A 71 1.85 9.94 17.08
CA TRP A 71 2.79 9.28 18.00
C TRP A 71 3.91 8.48 17.32
N TRP A 72 3.67 7.93 16.12
CA TRP A 72 4.68 7.17 15.37
C TRP A 72 5.37 7.98 14.29
N GLN A 73 4.92 9.22 14.03
CA GLN A 73 5.54 10.14 13.07
C GLN A 73 6.68 10.95 13.72
N THR A 74 6.71 11.03 15.04
CA THR A 74 7.78 11.67 15.81
C THR A 74 9.00 10.77 15.97
N ALA A 75 10.19 11.36 16.11
CA ALA A 75 11.44 10.64 16.31
C ALA A 75 11.34 9.64 17.48
N MET A 76 11.54 8.37 17.18
CA MET A 76 11.55 7.29 18.16
C MET A 76 12.85 7.29 18.97
N PRO A 77 12.86 6.70 20.19
CA PRO A 77 14.09 6.48 20.94
C PRO A 77 15.12 5.75 20.08
N ALA A 78 16.36 6.22 20.12
CA ALA A 78 17.46 5.66 19.36
C ALA A 78 17.52 4.13 19.55
N ALA A 79 17.80 3.42 18.45
CA ALA A 79 18.07 2.00 18.55
C ALA A 79 19.28 1.75 19.48
N PRO A 80 19.27 0.67 20.28
CA PRO A 80 20.44 0.26 21.04
C PRO A 80 21.70 0.23 20.16
N SER A 81 22.83 0.65 20.71
CA SER A 81 24.09 0.73 19.96
C SER A 81 24.59 -0.64 19.51
N THR A 82 24.44 -1.66 20.36
CA THR A 82 24.78 -3.04 20.07
C THR A 82 23.63 -3.75 19.38
N ARG A 83 23.88 -4.41 18.25
CA ARG A 83 22.88 -5.12 17.42
C ARG A 83 23.08 -6.64 17.48
N ASN A 84 21.97 -7.38 17.46
CA ASN A 84 21.98 -8.84 17.68
C ASN A 84 22.40 -9.67 16.46
N GLY A 85 22.30 -9.12 15.25
CA GLY A 85 22.67 -9.80 14.00
C GLY A 85 21.99 -9.16 12.79
N TYR A 86 22.01 -9.88 11.67
CA TYR A 86 21.42 -9.48 10.39
C TYR A 86 20.17 -10.31 10.08
N ILE A 87 19.12 -9.66 9.58
CA ILE A 87 17.88 -10.31 9.14
C ILE A 87 17.59 -9.93 7.69
N ARG A 88 17.41 -10.94 6.83
CA ARG A 88 16.78 -10.78 5.50
C ARG A 88 15.31 -11.18 5.57
N ILE A 89 14.43 -10.35 5.05
CA ILE A 89 13.00 -10.66 4.97
C ILE A 89 12.73 -11.26 3.59
N ASP A 90 12.34 -12.53 3.55
CA ASP A 90 11.97 -13.24 2.34
C ASP A 90 10.45 -13.08 2.13
N CYS A 91 10.07 -12.27 1.14
CA CYS A 91 8.68 -11.87 0.87
C CYS A 91 8.08 -12.68 -0.28
N TYR A 92 6.82 -13.13 -0.16
CA TYR A 92 6.18 -13.99 -1.16
C TYR A 92 4.87 -13.43 -1.75
N GLY A 93 4.60 -13.82 -3.00
CA GLY A 93 3.35 -13.53 -3.69
C GLY A 93 3.38 -12.24 -4.51
N GLY A 94 2.20 -11.70 -4.83
CA GLY A 94 2.09 -10.47 -5.61
C GLY A 94 2.43 -9.22 -4.80
N LEU A 95 2.68 -8.09 -5.47
CA LEU A 95 3.17 -6.84 -4.89
C LEU A 95 2.61 -6.48 -3.50
N ASN A 96 1.29 -6.48 -3.35
CA ASN A 96 0.65 -6.06 -2.10
C ASN A 96 0.76 -7.11 -0.97
N GLN A 97 1.04 -8.37 -1.31
CA GLN A 97 1.44 -9.41 -0.34
C GLN A 97 2.89 -9.18 0.09
N LEU A 98 3.80 -8.92 -0.86
CA LEU A 98 5.19 -8.60 -0.58
C LEU A 98 5.33 -7.40 0.37
N ARG A 99 4.55 -6.33 0.14
CA ARG A 99 4.51 -5.16 1.02
C ARG A 99 4.07 -5.51 2.44
N ARG A 100 3.04 -6.35 2.59
CA ARG A 100 2.56 -6.77 3.90
C ARG A 100 3.62 -7.59 4.65
N ASP A 101 4.28 -8.51 3.96
CA ASP A 101 5.34 -9.31 4.56
C ASP A 101 6.53 -8.40 4.98
N LEU A 102 6.97 -7.50 4.10
CA LEU A 102 8.03 -6.54 4.39
C LEU A 102 7.70 -5.65 5.62
N CYS A 103 6.49 -5.10 5.66
CA CYS A 103 5.97 -4.34 6.80
C CYS A 103 6.11 -5.11 8.13
N ASP A 104 5.72 -6.38 8.14
CA ASP A 104 5.82 -7.24 9.33
C ASP A 104 7.26 -7.54 9.70
N GLY A 105 8.10 -7.83 8.71
CA GLY A 105 9.51 -8.09 8.92
C GLY A 105 10.26 -6.87 9.48
N ILE A 106 9.91 -5.64 9.07
CA ILE A 106 10.50 -4.39 9.63
C ILE A 106 10.23 -4.30 11.14
N ALA A 107 9.00 -4.59 11.55
CA ALA A 107 8.61 -4.59 12.96
C ALA A 107 9.40 -5.64 13.77
N VAL A 108 9.54 -6.85 13.20
CA VAL A 108 10.29 -7.97 13.80
C VAL A 108 11.78 -7.65 13.89
N ALA A 109 12.38 -7.05 12.85
CA ALA A 109 13.79 -6.66 12.87
C ALA A 109 14.07 -5.65 13.98
N ARG A 110 13.19 -4.67 14.15
CA ARG A 110 13.29 -3.74 15.29
C ARG A 110 13.14 -4.45 16.62
N LEU A 111 12.15 -5.33 16.74
CA LEU A 111 11.86 -6.07 17.96
C LEU A 111 13.04 -6.91 18.44
N LEU A 112 13.74 -7.55 17.51
CA LEU A 112 14.92 -8.37 17.78
C LEU A 112 16.20 -7.55 17.85
N ASN A 113 16.12 -6.21 17.75
CA ASN A 113 17.25 -5.30 17.73
C ASN A 113 18.33 -5.73 16.70
N ALA A 114 17.86 -6.08 15.50
CA ALA A 114 18.66 -6.56 14.39
C ALA A 114 18.90 -5.47 13.34
N THR A 115 19.98 -5.63 12.57
CA THR A 115 20.16 -4.90 11.31
C THR A 115 19.39 -5.63 10.21
N MET A 116 18.57 -4.91 9.47
CA MET A 116 17.86 -5.46 8.33
C MET A 116 18.73 -5.37 7.08
N VAL A 117 18.81 -6.46 6.33
CA VAL A 117 19.35 -6.47 4.96
C VAL A 117 18.19 -6.21 4.00
N LEU A 118 18.46 -5.64 2.82
CA LEU A 118 17.41 -5.45 1.82
C LEU A 118 16.58 -6.73 1.61
N PRO A 119 15.25 -6.60 1.55
CA PRO A 119 14.37 -7.75 1.47
C PRO A 119 14.53 -8.47 0.14
N LYS A 120 14.31 -9.78 0.17
CA LYS A 120 14.27 -10.60 -1.03
C LYS A 120 12.82 -10.78 -1.46
N PHE A 121 12.51 -10.38 -2.68
CA PHE A 121 11.24 -10.72 -3.33
C PHE A 121 11.42 -12.07 -4.00
N GLU A 122 10.67 -13.06 -3.54
CA GLU A 122 10.77 -14.43 -4.05
C GLU A 122 9.97 -14.58 -5.34
N VAL A 123 10.50 -15.38 -6.26
CA VAL A 123 9.87 -15.67 -7.55
C VAL A 123 8.52 -16.34 -7.28
N ALA A 124 7.46 -15.77 -7.84
CA ALA A 124 6.11 -16.29 -7.66
C ALA A 124 5.53 -16.69 -9.02
N ALA A 125 5.65 -17.99 -9.34
CA ALA A 125 5.20 -18.55 -10.61
C ALA A 125 3.72 -18.25 -10.91
N TYR A 126 2.86 -18.31 -9.88
CA TYR A 126 1.45 -17.97 -10.00
C TYR A 126 1.20 -16.53 -10.50
N TRP A 127 2.10 -15.59 -10.18
CA TRP A 127 2.02 -14.19 -10.62
C TRP A 127 2.92 -13.88 -11.82
N ASN A 128 3.59 -14.89 -12.40
CA ASN A 128 4.64 -14.75 -13.40
C ASN A 128 5.69 -13.68 -13.02
N GLU A 129 6.22 -13.79 -11.79
CA GLU A 129 6.95 -12.71 -11.14
C GLU A 129 8.42 -13.04 -10.83
N SER A 130 9.34 -12.18 -11.25
CA SER A 130 10.80 -12.30 -11.03
C SER A 130 11.51 -11.01 -10.57
N SER A 131 10.78 -9.91 -10.39
CA SER A 131 11.31 -8.60 -9.99
C SER A 131 11.76 -8.58 -8.53
N GLY A 132 12.91 -7.95 -8.30
CA GLY A 132 13.47 -7.68 -6.98
C GLY A 132 12.88 -6.43 -6.33
N PHE A 133 13.27 -6.18 -5.09
CA PHE A 133 12.84 -4.99 -4.34
C PHE A 133 13.18 -3.69 -5.08
N ALA A 134 14.40 -3.57 -5.61
CA ALA A 134 14.88 -2.38 -6.31
C ALA A 134 14.21 -2.15 -7.68
N ASP A 135 13.64 -3.19 -8.29
CA ASP A 135 12.92 -3.08 -9.56
C ASP A 135 11.56 -2.39 -9.39
N VAL A 136 11.05 -2.34 -8.15
CA VAL A 136 9.77 -1.72 -7.81
C VAL A 136 9.96 -0.47 -6.95
N PHE A 137 10.79 -0.53 -5.91
CA PHE A 137 10.92 0.52 -4.89
C PHE A 137 12.27 1.24 -4.92
N ASP A 138 12.27 2.50 -4.53
CA ASP A 138 13.46 3.31 -4.37
C ASP A 138 14.21 2.90 -3.08
N VAL A 139 15.36 2.25 -3.26
CA VAL A 139 16.18 1.71 -2.17
C VAL A 139 16.74 2.81 -1.28
N ASP A 140 17.21 3.92 -1.86
CA ASP A 140 17.85 5.00 -1.12
C ASP A 140 16.82 5.74 -0.27
N HIS A 141 15.64 6.00 -0.84
CA HIS A 141 14.51 6.56 -0.10
C HIS A 141 14.10 5.64 1.05
N PHE A 142 14.03 4.33 0.82
CA PHE A 142 13.66 3.36 1.85
C PHE A 142 14.64 3.37 3.04
N ILE A 143 15.95 3.35 2.77
CA ILE A 143 16.99 3.41 3.81
C ILE A 143 16.92 4.74 4.58
N GLU A 144 16.75 5.86 3.88
CA GLU A 144 16.66 7.17 4.50
C GLU A 144 15.43 7.28 5.43
N GLN A 145 14.26 6.83 4.96
CA GLN A 145 13.02 6.90 5.72
C GLN A 145 12.95 5.91 6.88
N THR A 146 13.75 4.84 6.87
CA THR A 146 13.82 3.88 7.98
C THR A 146 14.87 4.25 9.02
N ARG A 147 15.73 5.26 8.75
CA ARG A 147 16.74 5.74 9.70
C ARG A 147 16.10 6.16 11.03
N GLY A 148 16.64 5.68 12.14
CA GLY A 148 16.11 5.90 13.49
C GLY A 148 14.97 4.97 13.90
N TYR A 149 14.37 4.25 12.94
CA TYR A 149 13.36 3.22 13.20
C TYR A 149 14.01 1.84 13.19
N VAL A 150 14.60 1.43 12.07
CA VAL A 150 15.35 0.18 11.92
C VAL A 150 16.59 0.45 11.07
N GLU A 151 17.72 -0.16 11.44
CA GLU A 151 18.93 -0.07 10.61
C GLU A 151 18.75 -0.93 9.36
N VAL A 152 18.97 -0.34 8.19
CA VAL A 152 18.88 -1.04 6.90
C VAL A 152 20.20 -0.90 6.15
N VAL A 153 20.78 -2.03 5.73
CA VAL A 153 21.99 -2.07 4.92
C VAL A 153 21.71 -2.65 3.54
N LYS A 154 22.39 -2.10 2.51
CA LYS A 154 22.36 -2.65 1.15
C LYS A 154 23.12 -3.96 1.08
N ASP A 155 24.36 -3.91 1.56
CA ASP A 155 25.31 -5.00 1.55
C ASP A 155 25.75 -5.31 2.98
N MET A 156 26.01 -6.59 3.24
CA MET A 156 26.59 -7.04 4.51
C MET A 156 28.12 -7.08 4.41
N PRO A 157 28.83 -7.11 5.55
CA PRO A 157 30.26 -7.44 5.56
C PRO A 157 30.56 -8.70 4.74
N GLU A 158 31.66 -8.71 4.00
CA GLU A 158 32.03 -9.78 3.05
C GLU A 158 32.07 -11.16 3.72
N GLU A 159 32.48 -11.23 4.98
CA GLU A 159 32.57 -12.48 5.74
C GLU A 159 31.21 -13.14 5.98
N ILE A 160 30.13 -12.36 5.97
CA ILE A 160 28.74 -12.81 6.16
C ILE A 160 28.05 -12.99 4.81
N SER A 161 28.32 -12.12 3.83
CA SER A 161 27.65 -12.13 2.53
C SER A 161 27.92 -13.39 1.70
N LEU A 162 29.03 -14.09 1.97
CA LEU A 162 29.39 -15.36 1.32
C LEU A 162 28.52 -16.57 1.73
N LYS A 163 27.66 -16.43 2.75
CA LYS A 163 26.81 -17.52 3.26
C LYS A 163 25.34 -17.23 3.04
N GLU A 164 24.57 -18.23 2.61
CA GLU A 164 23.11 -18.14 2.68
C GLU A 164 22.66 -18.01 4.15
N PRO A 165 21.64 -17.18 4.43
CA PRO A 165 21.12 -17.03 5.77
C PRO A 165 20.51 -18.34 6.30
N PHE A 166 20.59 -18.53 7.61
CA PHE A 166 19.84 -19.60 8.26
C PHE A 166 18.34 -19.30 8.20
N LYS A 167 17.57 -20.20 7.56
CA LYS A 167 16.13 -20.00 7.37
C LYS A 167 15.37 -20.30 8.66
N VAL A 168 14.60 -19.33 9.12
CA VAL A 168 13.73 -19.46 10.31
C VAL A 168 12.28 -19.57 9.86
N ASP A 169 11.65 -20.70 10.18
CA ASP A 169 10.21 -20.90 9.94
C ASP A 169 9.39 -20.08 10.94
N CYS A 170 8.74 -19.03 10.44
CA CYS A 170 7.90 -18.17 11.25
C CYS A 170 6.40 -18.54 11.19
N ARG A 171 5.99 -19.65 10.53
CA ARG A 171 4.59 -20.03 10.32
C ARG A 171 3.76 -20.22 11.61
N LYS A 172 4.41 -20.54 12.74
CA LYS A 172 3.74 -20.82 14.02
C LYS A 172 3.75 -19.61 14.98
N GLN A 173 4.45 -18.54 14.64
CA GLN A 173 4.73 -17.40 15.51
C GLN A 173 3.55 -16.42 15.44
N LYS A 174 2.95 -16.15 16.60
CA LYS A 174 1.68 -15.40 16.69
C LYS A 174 1.84 -14.02 17.32
N GLY A 175 2.92 -13.71 18.05
CA GLY A 175 3.12 -12.42 18.70
C GLY A 175 4.54 -12.15 19.23
N HIS A 176 4.70 -11.04 19.95
CA HIS A 176 5.98 -10.54 20.50
C HIS A 176 6.83 -11.64 21.15
N PHE A 177 6.23 -12.34 22.11
CA PHE A 177 6.90 -13.37 22.91
C PHE A 177 7.43 -14.52 22.04
N ASP A 178 6.65 -14.95 21.05
CA ASP A 178 7.06 -16.04 20.15
C ASP A 178 8.31 -15.65 19.35
N TYR A 179 8.41 -14.40 18.89
CA TYR A 179 9.60 -13.93 18.16
C TYR A 179 10.83 -13.85 19.08
N VAL A 180 10.68 -13.31 20.29
CA VAL A 180 11.81 -13.21 21.24
C VAL A 180 12.27 -14.58 21.70
N GLU A 181 11.38 -15.53 21.96
CA GLU A 181 11.78 -16.85 22.45
C GLU A 181 12.26 -17.79 21.34
N THR A 182 11.73 -17.69 20.12
CA THR A 182 12.05 -18.67 19.05
C THR A 182 12.99 -18.12 18.00
N VAL A 183 12.94 -16.82 17.69
CA VAL A 183 13.73 -16.23 16.59
C VAL A 183 14.99 -15.55 17.12
N LEU A 184 14.96 -14.90 18.30
CA LEU A 184 16.16 -14.29 18.87
C LEU A 184 17.29 -15.30 19.12
N PRO A 185 17.06 -16.51 19.69
CA PRO A 185 18.15 -17.46 19.90
C PRO A 185 18.80 -17.88 18.57
N ALA A 186 18.00 -18.10 17.53
CA ALA A 186 18.50 -18.42 16.20
C ALA A 186 19.33 -17.25 15.61
N LEU A 187 18.87 -16.00 15.78
CA LEU A 187 19.61 -14.82 15.38
C LEU A 187 20.96 -14.71 16.10
N LEU A 188 20.99 -14.94 17.41
CA LEU A 188 22.21 -14.87 18.21
C LEU A 188 23.20 -15.98 17.83
N GLN A 189 22.70 -17.18 17.55
CA GLN A 189 23.51 -18.33 17.14
C GLN A 189 24.09 -18.18 15.74
N HIS A 190 23.26 -17.83 14.76
CA HIS A 190 23.65 -17.84 13.35
C HIS A 190 24.15 -16.48 12.85
N ARG A 191 23.87 -15.39 13.57
CA ARG A 191 24.21 -14.00 13.26
C ARG A 191 23.63 -13.43 11.96
N TYR A 192 23.23 -14.29 11.03
CA TYR A 192 22.50 -13.95 9.82
C TYR A 192 21.40 -14.98 9.55
N ILE A 193 20.15 -14.51 9.62
CA ILE A 193 18.96 -15.34 9.39
C ILE A 193 18.08 -14.75 8.29
N SER A 194 17.28 -15.60 7.67
CA SER A 194 16.15 -15.14 6.87
C SER A 194 14.86 -15.66 7.47
N LEU A 195 13.83 -14.85 7.33
CA LEU A 195 12.51 -15.19 7.80
C LEU A 195 11.48 -14.82 6.74
N THR A 196 10.45 -15.64 6.64
CA THR A 196 9.21 -15.30 5.95
C THR A 196 8.22 -14.93 7.05
N PRO A 197 7.90 -13.64 7.25
CA PRO A 197 6.99 -13.23 8.30
C PRO A 197 5.65 -13.94 8.08
N ALA A 198 5.28 -14.86 8.97
CA ALA A 198 3.89 -15.27 9.02
C ALA A 198 3.10 -14.08 9.55
N MET A 199 1.97 -13.76 8.91
CA MET A 199 1.09 -12.68 9.36
C MET A 199 0.97 -12.73 10.89
N SER A 200 1.61 -11.77 11.58
CA SER A 200 1.57 -11.79 13.04
C SER A 200 0.13 -11.56 13.45
N GLN A 201 -0.50 -12.58 14.03
CA GLN A 201 -1.90 -12.51 14.45
C GLN A 201 -2.08 -11.61 15.68
N ARG A 202 -0.98 -11.12 16.29
CA ARG A 202 -0.99 -10.26 17.48
C ARG A 202 -0.09 -9.03 17.38
N LYS A 203 -0.14 -8.30 16.26
CA LYS A 203 0.56 -7.00 16.08
C LYS A 203 0.13 -5.96 17.11
N ASP A 204 -1.12 -6.05 17.59
CA ASP A 204 -1.66 -5.26 18.69
C ASP A 204 -0.82 -5.34 19.97
N ARG A 205 -0.06 -6.43 20.16
CA ARG A 205 0.78 -6.64 21.35
C ARG A 205 2.24 -6.25 21.16
N TYR A 206 2.63 -5.75 20.00
CA TYR A 206 3.98 -5.25 19.82
C TYR A 206 4.23 -4.00 20.68
N PRO A 207 5.46 -3.84 21.21
CA PRO A 207 5.84 -2.61 21.89
C PRO A 207 5.78 -1.42 20.91
N SER A 208 5.63 -0.21 21.45
CA SER A 208 5.45 1.01 20.65
C SER A 208 6.52 1.22 19.58
N HIS A 209 7.78 0.91 19.88
CA HIS A 209 8.88 1.01 18.92
C HIS A 209 8.74 0.08 17.72
N ALA A 210 8.29 -1.16 17.92
CA ALA A 210 8.07 -2.10 16.82
C ALA A 210 6.85 -1.70 15.98
N LYS A 211 5.78 -1.22 16.62
CA LYS A 211 4.60 -0.66 15.94
C LYS A 211 4.95 0.58 15.12
N ALA A 212 5.76 1.50 15.65
CA ALA A 212 6.20 2.68 14.92
C ALA A 212 7.02 2.31 13.67
N CYS A 213 7.93 1.33 13.79
CA CYS A 213 8.70 0.84 12.66
C CYS A 213 7.81 0.21 11.58
N TYR A 214 6.79 -0.55 11.99
CA TYR A 214 5.77 -1.05 11.07
C TYR A 214 5.10 0.11 10.32
N CYS A 215 4.55 1.09 11.03
CA CYS A 215 3.83 2.21 10.40
C CYS A 215 4.74 3.02 9.46
N GLN A 216 5.93 3.38 9.93
CA GLN A 216 6.92 4.12 9.14
C GLN A 216 7.35 3.34 7.90
N GLY A 217 7.67 2.06 8.06
CA GLY A 217 8.06 1.17 6.97
C GLY A 217 6.95 1.04 5.92
N CYS A 218 5.71 0.82 6.34
CA CYS A 218 4.59 0.60 5.44
C CYS A 218 4.15 1.84 4.66
N TYR A 219 4.13 2.99 5.33
CA TYR A 219 3.38 4.16 4.85
C TYR A 219 4.25 5.35 4.45
N ASN A 220 5.51 5.42 4.90
CA ASN A 220 6.44 6.49 4.53
C ASN A 220 7.67 5.99 3.75
N ALA A 221 8.17 4.79 4.07
CA ALA A 221 9.42 4.30 3.51
C ALA A 221 9.30 3.65 2.12
N LEU A 222 8.12 3.15 1.75
CA LEU A 222 7.92 2.49 0.46
C LEU A 222 7.49 3.48 -0.62
N LYS A 223 8.47 3.94 -1.40
CA LYS A 223 8.27 4.77 -2.59
C LYS A 223 8.65 3.99 -3.85
N LEU A 224 7.87 4.12 -4.93
CA LEU A 224 8.22 3.52 -6.21
C LEU A 224 9.56 4.07 -6.71
N ASN A 225 10.34 3.23 -7.40
CA ASN A 225 11.56 3.71 -8.05
C ASN A 225 11.21 4.69 -9.17
N LYS A 226 12.19 5.49 -9.59
CA LYS A 226 11.99 6.57 -10.57
C LYS A 226 11.40 6.09 -11.90
N LYS A 227 11.76 4.89 -12.37
CA LYS A 227 11.27 4.36 -13.65
C LYS A 227 9.80 4.00 -13.58
N VAL A 228 9.40 3.24 -12.55
CA VAL A 228 8.01 2.82 -12.34
C VAL A 228 7.14 4.03 -11.98
N GLU A 229 7.64 4.94 -11.14
CA GLU A 229 6.94 6.19 -10.77
C GLU A 229 6.69 7.08 -12.00
N ALA A 230 7.69 7.27 -12.87
CA ALA A 230 7.53 8.05 -14.11
C ALA A 230 6.42 7.49 -15.00
N LYS A 231 6.40 6.17 -15.19
CA LYS A 231 5.37 5.51 -16.00
C LYS A 231 3.99 5.58 -15.33
N ALA A 232 3.93 5.48 -14.00
CA ALA A 232 2.68 5.63 -13.25
C ALA A 232 2.12 7.06 -13.35
N MET A 233 2.98 8.06 -13.34
CA MET A 233 2.60 9.47 -13.54
C MET A 233 2.07 9.71 -14.95
N GLU A 234 2.68 9.12 -15.98
CA GLU A 234 2.21 9.18 -17.37
C GLU A 234 0.77 8.63 -17.47
N LEU A 235 0.52 7.46 -16.87
CA LEU A 235 -0.82 6.88 -16.82
C LEU A 235 -1.81 7.78 -16.08
N LEU A 236 -1.41 8.29 -14.92
CA LEU A 236 -2.25 9.17 -14.12
C LEU A 236 -2.63 10.42 -14.92
N GLN A 237 -1.71 11.01 -15.68
CA GLN A 237 -1.96 12.21 -16.48
C GLN A 237 -2.82 11.94 -17.72
N ALA A 238 -2.73 10.75 -18.31
CA ALA A 238 -3.50 10.37 -19.49
C ALA A 238 -4.99 10.16 -19.23
N ILE A 239 -5.39 9.89 -17.97
CA ILE A 239 -6.80 9.65 -17.61
C ILE A 239 -7.53 11.01 -17.42
N PRO A 240 -8.62 11.28 -18.17
CA PRO A 240 -9.39 12.51 -18.03
C PRO A 240 -9.91 12.72 -16.61
N LYS A 241 -9.70 13.93 -16.06
CA LYS A 241 -10.10 14.30 -14.70
C LYS A 241 -11.45 15.03 -14.68
N PRO A 242 -12.25 14.89 -13.60
CA PRO A 242 -12.05 13.97 -12.49
C PRO A 242 -12.33 12.51 -12.90
N PHE A 243 -11.77 11.55 -12.16
CA PHE A 243 -11.97 10.13 -12.41
C PHE A 243 -12.08 9.30 -11.12
N LEU A 244 -12.82 8.20 -11.22
CA LEU A 244 -12.95 7.18 -10.18
C LEU A 244 -12.05 5.99 -10.52
N SER A 245 -11.18 5.59 -9.60
CA SER A 245 -10.48 4.32 -9.71
C SER A 245 -11.34 3.20 -9.11
N LEU A 246 -11.62 2.18 -9.91
CA LEU A 246 -12.36 0.99 -9.51
C LEU A 246 -11.43 -0.21 -9.48
N HIS A 247 -11.21 -0.79 -8.30
CA HIS A 247 -10.57 -2.10 -8.17
C HIS A 247 -11.64 -3.20 -8.18
N LEU A 248 -11.76 -3.88 -9.32
CA LEU A 248 -12.79 -4.89 -9.58
C LEU A 248 -12.16 -6.28 -9.60
N ARG A 249 -12.48 -7.09 -8.60
CA ARG A 249 -11.86 -8.41 -8.40
C ARG A 249 -12.83 -9.56 -8.73
N PHE A 250 -13.18 -9.70 -10.00
CA PHE A 250 -14.04 -10.77 -10.54
C PHE A 250 -13.32 -11.64 -11.58
N GLU A 251 -12.17 -12.18 -11.20
CA GLU A 251 -11.34 -13.05 -12.03
C GLU A 251 -11.52 -14.55 -11.69
N PRO A 252 -11.22 -15.47 -12.62
CA PRO A 252 -11.44 -16.91 -12.46
C PRO A 252 -10.84 -17.47 -11.18
N ASP A 253 -9.62 -17.06 -10.86
CA ASP A 253 -8.90 -17.52 -9.68
C ASP A 253 -9.57 -17.12 -8.38
N MET A 254 -10.13 -15.91 -8.33
CA MET A 254 -10.82 -15.42 -7.15
C MET A 254 -12.16 -16.08 -6.96
N VAL A 255 -12.89 -16.32 -8.05
CA VAL A 255 -14.15 -17.07 -8.02
C VAL A 255 -13.88 -18.50 -7.57
N ALA A 256 -12.90 -19.18 -8.17
CA ALA A 256 -12.43 -20.51 -7.79
C ALA A 256 -12.02 -20.58 -6.31
N TYR A 257 -11.17 -19.65 -5.85
CA TYR A 257 -10.71 -19.56 -4.47
C TYR A 257 -11.88 -19.34 -3.49
N SER A 258 -12.84 -18.51 -3.87
CA SER A 258 -14.02 -18.22 -3.04
C SER A 258 -15.02 -19.36 -2.98
N ARG A 259 -14.89 -20.38 -3.85
CA ARG A 259 -15.79 -21.55 -3.97
C ARG A 259 -17.25 -21.18 -4.25
N CYS A 260 -17.47 -20.03 -4.86
CA CYS A 260 -18.79 -19.48 -5.09
C CYS A 260 -19.41 -19.99 -6.38
N GLU A 261 -20.72 -20.21 -6.33
CA GLU A 261 -21.55 -20.57 -7.47
C GLU A 261 -22.25 -19.31 -8.02
N TYR A 262 -22.31 -19.23 -9.35
CA TYR A 262 -23.02 -18.17 -10.08
C TYR A 262 -23.79 -18.83 -11.23
N SER A 263 -25.11 -18.60 -11.28
CA SER A 263 -26.01 -19.30 -12.20
C SER A 263 -26.04 -18.70 -13.61
N ALA A 264 -25.55 -17.48 -13.80
CA ALA A 264 -25.69 -16.71 -15.04
C ALA A 264 -24.35 -16.33 -15.69
N LEU A 265 -23.31 -17.15 -15.51
CA LEU A 265 -22.02 -16.94 -16.19
C LEU A 265 -22.01 -17.57 -17.58
N SER A 266 -21.24 -16.97 -18.49
CA SER A 266 -20.99 -17.56 -19.80
C SER A 266 -20.19 -18.87 -19.67
N SER A 267 -20.32 -19.77 -20.67
CA SER A 267 -19.54 -21.01 -20.72
C SER A 267 -18.04 -20.74 -20.65
N LYS A 268 -17.56 -19.72 -21.37
CA LYS A 268 -16.16 -19.27 -21.33
C LYS A 268 -15.70 -18.93 -19.90
N SER A 269 -16.50 -18.22 -19.13
CA SER A 269 -16.19 -17.88 -17.74
C SER A 269 -16.18 -19.13 -16.84
N LEU A 270 -17.14 -20.04 -17.03
CA LEU A 270 -17.20 -21.30 -16.28
C LEU A 270 -15.96 -22.17 -16.55
N ASP A 271 -15.55 -22.32 -17.81
CA ASP A 271 -14.36 -23.07 -18.21
C ASP A 271 -13.08 -22.46 -17.60
N ALA A 272 -12.97 -21.12 -17.61
CA ALA A 272 -11.84 -20.41 -17.01
C ALA A 272 -11.77 -20.59 -15.49
N ILE A 273 -12.92 -20.58 -14.81
CA ILE A 273 -12.99 -20.83 -13.36
C ILE A 273 -12.55 -22.26 -13.05
N GLU A 274 -12.99 -23.23 -13.85
CA GLU A 274 -12.63 -24.63 -13.66
C GLU A 274 -11.13 -24.87 -13.85
N ALA A 275 -10.54 -24.26 -14.88
CA ALA A 275 -9.10 -24.27 -15.10
C ALA A 275 -8.30 -23.69 -13.92
N ALA A 276 -8.89 -22.76 -13.16
CA ALA A 276 -8.26 -22.13 -12.00
C ALA A 276 -8.56 -22.82 -10.65
N ARG A 277 -9.42 -23.85 -10.62
CA ARG A 277 -9.98 -24.43 -9.38
C ARG A 277 -8.94 -25.17 -8.54
N GLY A 278 -8.08 -25.96 -9.17
CA GLY A 278 -7.20 -26.88 -8.45
C GLY A 278 -7.96 -27.95 -7.66
N GLU A 279 -7.24 -28.93 -7.10
CA GLU A 279 -7.82 -30.19 -6.61
C GLU A 279 -8.72 -30.05 -5.36
N ASP A 280 -8.48 -29.05 -4.49
CA ASP A 280 -9.14 -28.95 -3.17
C ASP A 280 -10.25 -27.88 -3.06
N ARG A 281 -10.72 -27.30 -4.19
CA ARG A 281 -11.61 -26.10 -4.18
C ARG A 281 -12.99 -26.35 -4.79
N ASN A 282 -13.64 -27.42 -4.35
CA ASN A 282 -14.99 -27.78 -4.80
C ASN A 282 -16.00 -26.65 -4.59
N VAL A 283 -16.86 -26.40 -5.58
CA VAL A 283 -17.96 -25.42 -5.51
C VAL A 283 -18.85 -25.71 -4.30
N LEU A 284 -19.24 -24.68 -3.56
CA LEU A 284 -20.31 -24.80 -2.57
C LEU A 284 -21.65 -24.72 -3.28
N VAL A 285 -22.57 -25.63 -2.96
CA VAL A 285 -23.90 -25.75 -3.58
C VAL A 285 -25.02 -25.68 -2.53
N GLY A 286 -26.23 -25.35 -2.97
CA GLY A 286 -27.43 -25.29 -2.12
C GLY A 286 -27.29 -24.30 -0.95
N ASP A 287 -27.82 -24.65 0.21
CA ASP A 287 -27.84 -23.79 1.42
C ASP A 287 -26.43 -23.32 1.84
N ALA A 288 -25.41 -24.16 1.64
CA ALA A 288 -24.04 -23.80 1.95
C ALA A 288 -23.54 -22.65 1.06
N ALA A 289 -23.89 -22.66 -0.23
CA ALA A 289 -23.54 -21.59 -1.16
C ALA A 289 -24.26 -20.28 -0.79
N HIS A 290 -25.56 -20.36 -0.50
CA HIS A 290 -26.36 -19.21 -0.07
C HIS A 290 -25.81 -18.59 1.21
N LEU A 291 -25.55 -19.39 2.24
CA LEU A 291 -24.97 -18.92 3.50
C LEU A 291 -23.58 -18.30 3.28
N TRP A 292 -22.76 -18.87 2.39
CA TRP A 292 -21.43 -18.37 2.08
C TRP A 292 -21.47 -17.01 1.38
N ARG A 293 -22.35 -16.85 0.39
CA ARG A 293 -22.60 -15.58 -0.30
C ARG A 293 -23.14 -14.51 0.66
N ASN A 294 -24.11 -14.87 1.50
CA ASN A 294 -24.71 -14.00 2.53
C ASN A 294 -23.73 -13.62 3.65
N ARG A 295 -22.62 -14.33 3.81
CA ARG A 295 -21.48 -13.91 4.66
C ARG A 295 -20.53 -12.94 3.96
N GLY A 296 -20.84 -12.52 2.74
CA GLY A 296 -20.01 -11.64 1.91
C GLY A 296 -18.71 -12.30 1.44
N LYS A 297 -18.68 -13.65 1.30
CA LYS A 297 -17.47 -14.37 0.89
C LYS A 297 -17.27 -14.38 -0.62
N CYS A 298 -18.34 -14.31 -1.39
CA CYS A 298 -18.30 -14.26 -2.84
C CYS A 298 -17.97 -12.87 -3.38
N PRO A 299 -17.15 -12.75 -4.43
CA PRO A 299 -17.00 -11.51 -5.20
C PRO A 299 -18.33 -10.95 -5.73
N LEU A 300 -18.36 -9.65 -6.03
CA LEU A 300 -19.46 -9.05 -6.81
C LEU A 300 -19.19 -9.25 -8.29
N THR A 301 -20.22 -9.57 -9.06
CA THR A 301 -20.10 -9.56 -10.53
C THR A 301 -19.97 -8.12 -11.04
N PRO A 302 -19.49 -7.91 -12.28
CA PRO A 302 -19.46 -6.58 -12.88
C PRO A 302 -20.85 -5.93 -12.96
N SER A 303 -21.91 -6.68 -13.28
CA SER A 303 -23.30 -6.18 -13.28
C SER A 303 -23.77 -5.74 -11.89
N GLU A 304 -23.49 -6.56 -10.85
CA GLU A 304 -23.82 -6.21 -9.47
C GLU A 304 -23.08 -4.95 -9.02
N THR A 305 -21.81 -4.82 -9.44
CA THR A 305 -20.99 -3.64 -9.16
C THR A 305 -21.58 -2.39 -9.80
N ALA A 306 -21.94 -2.44 -11.09
CA ALA A 306 -22.55 -1.32 -11.80
C ALA A 306 -23.87 -0.88 -11.14
N PHE A 307 -24.72 -1.84 -10.77
CA PHE A 307 -25.96 -1.56 -10.04
C PHE A 307 -25.70 -0.81 -8.74
N ILE A 308 -24.72 -1.25 -7.95
CA ILE A 308 -24.39 -0.59 -6.67
C ILE A 308 -23.87 0.82 -6.92
N LEU A 309 -23.00 1.05 -7.91
CA LEU A 309 -22.52 2.40 -8.22
C LEU A 309 -23.68 3.34 -8.61
N GLN A 310 -24.65 2.87 -9.40
CA GLN A 310 -25.84 3.65 -9.73
C GLN A 310 -26.70 3.94 -8.49
N ALA A 311 -26.88 2.95 -7.60
CA ALA A 311 -27.57 3.13 -6.33
C ALA A 311 -26.88 4.17 -5.42
N LEU A 312 -25.56 4.31 -5.56
CA LEU A 312 -24.71 5.31 -4.89
C LEU A 312 -24.68 6.68 -5.59
N GLY A 313 -25.51 6.84 -6.62
CA GLY A 313 -25.63 8.07 -7.41
C GLY A 313 -24.37 8.42 -8.20
N ILE A 314 -23.49 7.45 -8.49
CA ILE A 314 -22.31 7.67 -9.32
C ILE A 314 -22.77 7.86 -10.78
N PRO A 315 -22.55 9.04 -11.40
CA PRO A 315 -23.05 9.32 -12.74
C PRO A 315 -22.45 8.40 -13.80
N THR A 316 -23.24 8.00 -14.80
CA THR A 316 -22.83 7.02 -15.82
C THR A 316 -21.73 7.53 -16.77
N GLU A 317 -21.57 8.84 -16.86
CA GLU A 317 -20.52 9.55 -17.59
C GLU A 317 -19.19 9.66 -16.83
N THR A 318 -19.13 9.17 -15.59
CA THR A 318 -17.90 9.19 -14.78
C THR A 318 -16.76 8.49 -15.52
N ASN A 319 -15.61 9.16 -15.64
CA ASN A 319 -14.38 8.53 -16.12
C ASN A 319 -13.93 7.49 -15.08
N ILE A 320 -13.79 6.23 -15.48
CA ILE A 320 -13.42 5.14 -14.60
C ILE A 320 -12.09 4.54 -15.04
N TYR A 321 -11.11 4.58 -14.15
CA TYR A 321 -9.90 3.78 -14.29
C TYR A 321 -10.12 2.41 -13.64
N LEU A 322 -10.10 1.36 -14.45
CA LEU A 322 -10.28 -0.01 -13.99
C LEU A 322 -8.92 -0.60 -13.59
N ALA A 323 -8.69 -0.69 -12.29
CA ALA A 323 -7.59 -1.44 -11.70
C ALA A 323 -8.00 -2.91 -11.60
N ALA A 324 -7.70 -3.72 -12.60
CA ALA A 324 -8.00 -5.15 -12.62
C ALA A 324 -6.91 -5.91 -13.38
N GLY A 325 -6.82 -7.23 -13.15
CA GLY A 325 -5.96 -8.10 -13.96
C GLY A 325 -6.55 -8.37 -15.34
N ASP A 326 -5.75 -8.97 -16.22
CA ASP A 326 -6.14 -9.27 -17.61
C ASP A 326 -7.23 -10.38 -17.73
N GLY A 327 -7.57 -11.04 -16.62
CA GLY A 327 -8.52 -12.15 -16.54
C GLY A 327 -9.93 -11.77 -16.11
N LEU A 328 -10.31 -10.49 -16.15
CA LEU A 328 -11.63 -10.07 -15.68
C LEU A 328 -12.76 -10.67 -16.53
N MET A 329 -13.73 -11.33 -15.87
CA MET A 329 -14.86 -11.98 -16.52
C MET A 329 -16.10 -11.09 -16.55
N GLU A 330 -17.00 -11.33 -17.51
CA GLU A 330 -18.34 -10.72 -17.59
C GLU A 330 -18.35 -9.17 -17.59
N LEU A 331 -17.29 -8.55 -18.10
CA LEU A 331 -17.11 -7.09 -18.05
C LEU A 331 -18.22 -6.30 -18.76
N ASP A 332 -18.88 -6.90 -19.75
CA ASP A 332 -20.02 -6.31 -20.48
C ASP A 332 -21.17 -5.92 -19.55
N GLY A 333 -21.35 -6.64 -18.44
CA GLY A 333 -22.31 -6.30 -17.39
C GLY A 333 -22.07 -4.91 -16.78
N PHE A 334 -20.82 -4.47 -16.73
CA PHE A 334 -20.44 -3.14 -16.24
C PHE A 334 -20.39 -2.10 -17.35
N THR A 335 -19.75 -2.43 -18.47
CA THR A 335 -19.55 -1.51 -19.59
C THR A 335 -20.84 -1.22 -20.35
N SER A 336 -21.91 -2.00 -20.16
CA SER A 336 -23.26 -1.65 -20.63
C SER A 336 -23.76 -0.33 -20.04
N ILE A 337 -23.37 0.00 -18.80
CA ILE A 337 -23.79 1.18 -18.04
C ILE A 337 -22.72 2.28 -18.05
N TYR A 338 -21.47 1.95 -17.71
CA TYR A 338 -20.36 2.90 -17.62
C TYR A 338 -19.47 2.79 -18.85
N LYS A 339 -19.51 3.79 -19.73
CA LYS A 339 -18.84 3.75 -21.05
C LYS A 339 -17.42 4.33 -21.03
N ASN A 340 -17.15 5.27 -20.13
CA ASN A 340 -15.87 5.99 -20.07
C ASN A 340 -14.85 5.21 -19.24
N MET A 341 -14.37 4.08 -19.78
CA MET A 341 -13.47 3.17 -19.08
C MET A 341 -12.05 3.24 -19.62
N TYR A 342 -11.09 3.31 -18.72
CA TYR A 342 -9.66 3.37 -19.00
C TYR A 342 -8.96 2.24 -18.25
N THR A 343 -8.04 1.54 -18.91
CA THR A 343 -7.22 0.49 -18.30
C THR A 343 -5.75 0.83 -18.46
N LYS A 344 -4.89 0.18 -17.67
CA LYS A 344 -3.44 0.24 -17.90
C LYS A 344 -3.08 -0.17 -19.32
N SER A 345 -3.66 -1.25 -19.84
CA SER A 345 -3.38 -1.78 -21.18
C SER A 345 -3.84 -0.86 -22.31
N SER A 346 -4.89 -0.05 -22.11
CA SER A 346 -5.34 0.92 -23.11
C SER A 346 -4.49 2.20 -23.14
N LEU A 347 -3.72 2.47 -22.08
CA LEU A 347 -2.94 3.70 -21.91
C LEU A 347 -1.45 3.49 -22.11
N LEU A 348 -0.95 2.26 -21.99
CA LEU A 348 0.45 1.91 -22.23
C LEU A 348 0.70 1.53 -23.68
N THR A 349 1.91 1.78 -24.15
CA THR A 349 2.39 1.19 -25.40
C THR A 349 2.58 -0.33 -25.22
N HIS A 350 2.44 -1.10 -26.30
CA HIS A 350 2.67 -2.55 -26.27
C HIS A 350 4.09 -2.89 -25.78
N GLU A 351 5.09 -2.10 -26.19
CA GLU A 351 6.49 -2.29 -25.82
C GLU A 351 6.72 -2.05 -24.32
N ASP A 352 6.13 -1.00 -23.74
CA ASP A 352 6.19 -0.76 -22.31
C ASP A 352 5.52 -1.89 -21.54
N PHE A 353 4.35 -2.35 -22.03
CA PHE A 353 3.60 -3.41 -21.37
C PHE A 353 4.35 -4.75 -21.33
N GLU A 354 5.06 -5.12 -22.40
CA GLU A 354 5.86 -6.35 -22.47
C GLU A 354 7.11 -6.31 -21.60
N ARG A 355 7.75 -5.14 -21.47
CA ARG A 355 8.96 -4.96 -20.63
C ARG A 355 8.69 -4.98 -19.13
N MET A 356 7.43 -4.81 -18.72
CA MET A 356 7.05 -4.72 -17.32
C MET A 356 6.68 -6.09 -16.72
N HIS A 357 7.26 -6.39 -15.56
CA HIS A 357 6.91 -7.55 -14.73
C HIS A 357 5.56 -7.35 -14.00
N GLY A 358 4.95 -8.43 -13.52
CA GLY A 358 3.63 -8.42 -12.87
C GLY A 358 3.50 -7.42 -11.71
N ASN A 359 4.51 -7.32 -10.84
CA ASN A 359 4.59 -6.41 -9.71
C ASN A 359 4.73 -4.97 -10.17
N THR A 360 5.51 -4.71 -11.21
CA THR A 360 5.61 -3.34 -11.75
C THR A 360 4.28 -2.91 -12.38
N LYS A 361 3.57 -3.82 -13.06
CA LYS A 361 2.21 -3.58 -13.58
C LYS A 361 1.20 -3.32 -12.46
N ALA A 362 1.26 -4.09 -11.37
CA ALA A 362 0.42 -3.87 -10.19
C ALA A 362 0.78 -2.58 -9.44
N ALA A 363 2.04 -2.16 -9.48
CA ALA A 363 2.49 -0.91 -8.88
C ALA A 363 1.89 0.31 -9.58
N LEU A 364 1.69 0.24 -10.91
CA LEU A 364 0.98 1.28 -11.65
C LEU A 364 -0.48 1.41 -11.21
N ASP A 365 -1.20 0.28 -11.15
CA ASP A 365 -2.61 0.28 -10.74
C ASP A 365 -2.75 0.82 -9.30
N TYR A 366 -1.83 0.42 -8.40
CA TYR A 366 -1.74 0.95 -7.04
C TYR A 366 -1.51 2.47 -7.02
N TYR A 367 -0.54 2.98 -7.78
CA TYR A 367 -0.22 4.40 -7.80
C TYR A 367 -1.39 5.24 -8.32
N VAL A 368 -2.02 4.82 -9.42
CA VAL A 368 -3.19 5.50 -10.00
C VAL A 368 -4.37 5.46 -9.01
N SER A 369 -4.59 4.33 -8.34
CA SER A 369 -5.65 4.17 -7.35
C SER A 369 -5.47 5.11 -6.15
N VAL A 370 -4.26 5.21 -5.61
CA VAL A 370 -3.96 6.13 -4.49
C VAL A 370 -4.23 7.58 -4.90
N ASN A 371 -3.77 8.00 -6.08
CA ASN A 371 -3.85 9.39 -6.54
C ASN A 371 -5.13 9.73 -7.33
N SER A 372 -6.20 8.92 -7.20
CA SER A 372 -7.49 9.15 -7.88
C SER A 372 -8.40 10.13 -7.13
N ASP A 373 -9.35 10.77 -7.82
CA ASP A 373 -10.31 11.67 -7.17
C ASP A 373 -11.26 10.90 -6.23
N ALA A 374 -11.62 9.67 -6.61
CA ALA A 374 -12.39 8.74 -5.79
C ALA A 374 -11.90 7.30 -6.03
N TYR A 375 -11.92 6.48 -4.98
CA TYR A 375 -11.54 5.06 -5.07
C TYR A 375 -12.68 4.17 -4.58
N VAL A 376 -13.00 3.15 -5.37
CA VAL A 376 -13.97 2.11 -5.01
C VAL A 376 -13.36 0.74 -5.21
N THR A 377 -13.63 -0.18 -4.29
CA THR A 377 -13.25 -1.58 -4.42
C THR A 377 -14.42 -2.53 -4.20
N THR A 378 -14.45 -3.62 -4.96
CA THR A 378 -15.49 -4.65 -4.84
C THR A 378 -15.11 -5.78 -3.91
N PHE A 379 -13.81 -6.00 -3.67
CA PHE A 379 -13.31 -7.06 -2.80
C PHE A 379 -12.16 -6.52 -1.98
N PHE A 380 -12.32 -6.47 -0.65
CA PHE A 380 -11.31 -5.91 0.24
C PHE A 380 -10.12 -6.87 0.45
N GLY A 381 -9.13 -6.80 -0.45
CA GLY A 381 -7.90 -7.57 -0.47
C GLY A 381 -6.67 -6.80 0.03
N ASN A 382 -5.48 -7.25 -0.36
CA ASN A 382 -4.22 -6.64 0.08
C ASN A 382 -3.95 -5.28 -0.58
N MET A 383 -4.31 -5.12 -1.85
CA MET A 383 -4.19 -3.85 -2.56
C MET A 383 -5.05 -2.78 -1.88
N ASP A 384 -6.30 -3.11 -1.60
CA ASP A 384 -7.30 -2.20 -1.04
C ASP A 384 -6.91 -1.68 0.34
N LYS A 385 -6.32 -2.54 1.17
CA LYS A 385 -5.75 -2.15 2.47
C LYS A 385 -4.67 -1.10 2.31
N MET A 386 -3.77 -1.27 1.34
CA MET A 386 -2.67 -0.33 1.08
C MET A 386 -3.17 0.97 0.44
N VAL A 387 -4.06 0.88 -0.57
CA VAL A 387 -4.65 2.05 -1.21
C VAL A 387 -5.43 2.88 -0.21
N THR A 388 -6.29 2.24 0.59
CA THR A 388 -7.07 2.91 1.63
C THR A 388 -6.16 3.63 2.62
N ALA A 389 -5.15 2.95 3.16
CA ALA A 389 -4.20 3.54 4.09
C ALA A 389 -3.45 4.74 3.50
N MET A 390 -2.99 4.64 2.25
CA MET A 390 -2.20 5.70 1.63
C MET A 390 -3.05 6.89 1.17
N ARG A 391 -4.30 6.65 0.79
CA ARG A 391 -5.29 7.73 0.59
C ARG A 391 -5.55 8.45 1.90
N THR A 392 -5.71 7.72 3.01
CA THR A 392 -5.83 8.31 4.35
C THR A 392 -4.59 9.12 4.74
N MET A 393 -3.37 8.62 4.47
CA MET A 393 -2.12 9.38 4.67
C MET A 393 -2.12 10.73 3.92
N GLN A 394 -2.73 10.77 2.73
CA GLN A 394 -2.83 11.96 1.89
C GLN A 394 -4.06 12.84 2.21
N GLY A 395 -4.89 12.48 3.20
CA GLY A 395 -6.14 13.18 3.51
C GLY A 395 -7.25 12.99 2.45
N LEU A 396 -7.14 12.00 1.57
CA LEU A 396 -8.12 11.70 0.52
C LEU A 396 -9.24 10.83 1.09
N GLN A 397 -10.42 11.44 1.28
CA GLN A 397 -11.54 10.80 2.00
C GLN A 397 -12.56 10.08 1.10
N LYS A 398 -12.53 10.29 -0.24
CA LYS A 398 -13.44 9.62 -1.20
C LYS A 398 -12.96 8.19 -1.47
N THR A 399 -13.17 7.31 -0.51
CA THR A 399 -12.74 5.90 -0.53
C THR A 399 -13.89 5.04 -0.03
N LEU A 400 -14.30 4.03 -0.82
CA LEU A 400 -15.44 3.18 -0.47
C LEU A 400 -15.16 1.70 -0.80
N VAL A 401 -15.59 0.83 0.11
CA VAL A 401 -15.59 -0.62 -0.09
C VAL A 401 -17.03 -1.06 -0.29
N LEU A 402 -17.34 -1.70 -1.42
CA LEU A 402 -18.70 -2.14 -1.68
C LEU A 402 -19.07 -3.34 -0.79
N SER A 403 -20.22 -3.23 -0.12
CA SER A 403 -20.71 -4.23 0.82
C SER A 403 -21.36 -5.41 0.10
N ARG A 404 -20.53 -6.39 -0.26
CA ARG A 404 -20.96 -7.67 -0.85
C ARG A 404 -21.96 -8.41 0.02
N ARG A 405 -21.75 -8.32 1.34
CA ARG A 405 -22.64 -8.91 2.36
C ARG A 405 -24.02 -8.26 2.33
N ALA A 406 -24.09 -6.93 2.28
CA ALA A 406 -25.38 -6.23 2.21
C ALA A 406 -26.12 -6.59 0.92
N PHE A 407 -25.43 -6.55 -0.23
CA PHE A 407 -26.01 -6.92 -1.52
C PHE A 407 -26.59 -8.35 -1.49
N ALA A 408 -25.81 -9.33 -1.03
CA ALA A 408 -26.24 -10.71 -0.92
C ALA A 408 -27.44 -10.90 0.01
N ASN A 409 -27.41 -10.27 1.19
CA ASN A 409 -28.51 -10.38 2.15
C ASN A 409 -29.81 -9.74 1.64
N TYR A 410 -29.73 -8.56 1.02
CA TYR A 410 -30.93 -7.87 0.51
C TYR A 410 -31.54 -8.61 -0.68
N THR A 411 -30.72 -9.10 -1.61
CA THR A 411 -31.20 -9.93 -2.73
C THR A 411 -31.78 -11.26 -2.25
N ALA A 412 -31.17 -11.92 -1.26
CA ALA A 412 -31.73 -13.12 -0.63
C ALA A 412 -33.06 -12.85 0.09
N ALA A 413 -33.28 -11.62 0.57
CA ALA A 413 -34.56 -11.18 1.14
C ALA A 413 -35.59 -10.76 0.08
N GLY A 414 -35.28 -10.89 -1.21
CA GLY A 414 -36.18 -10.59 -2.32
C GLY A 414 -36.21 -9.12 -2.75
N LEU A 415 -35.32 -8.27 -2.23
CA LEU A 415 -35.24 -6.87 -2.69
C LEU A 415 -34.68 -6.82 -4.11
N ALA A 416 -35.31 -6.00 -4.94
CA ALA A 416 -34.90 -5.72 -6.32
C ALA A 416 -35.20 -4.26 -6.70
N GLY A 417 -34.67 -3.81 -7.85
CA GLY A 417 -34.93 -2.47 -8.40
C GLY A 417 -34.70 -1.35 -7.39
N ASP A 418 -35.64 -0.41 -7.30
CA ASP A 418 -35.54 0.76 -6.42
C ASP A 418 -35.43 0.42 -4.93
N GLN A 419 -36.05 -0.69 -4.50
CA GLN A 419 -35.97 -1.13 -3.10
C GLN A 419 -34.56 -1.58 -2.75
N LEU A 420 -33.94 -2.36 -3.63
CA LEU A 420 -32.55 -2.79 -3.47
C LEU A 420 -31.60 -1.59 -3.58
N ALA A 421 -31.83 -0.68 -4.53
CA ALA A 421 -31.01 0.52 -4.69
C ALA A 421 -31.04 1.39 -3.43
N LYS A 422 -32.22 1.61 -2.85
CA LYS A 422 -32.36 2.34 -1.58
C LYS A 422 -31.65 1.63 -0.42
N ALA A 423 -31.83 0.32 -0.28
CA ALA A 423 -31.17 -0.45 0.78
C ALA A 423 -29.64 -0.41 0.65
N MET A 424 -29.12 -0.47 -0.59
CA MET A 424 -27.69 -0.33 -0.85
C MET A 424 -27.18 1.08 -0.58
N TRP A 425 -27.93 2.11 -0.95
CA TRP A 425 -27.63 3.50 -0.59
C TRP A 425 -27.48 3.66 0.93
N ASP A 426 -28.50 3.23 1.69
CA ASP A 426 -28.53 3.36 3.15
C ASP A 426 -27.34 2.63 3.79
N ALA A 427 -27.04 1.41 3.34
CA ALA A 427 -25.92 0.61 3.87
C ALA A 427 -24.55 1.28 3.68
N HIS A 428 -24.29 1.89 2.52
CA HIS A 428 -22.99 2.52 2.24
C HIS A 428 -22.90 3.94 2.77
N ARG A 429 -24.02 4.65 2.86
CA ARG A 429 -24.07 6.00 3.43
C ARG A 429 -23.55 6.00 4.86
N GLU A 430 -24.03 5.07 5.68
CA GLU A 430 -23.59 4.94 7.07
C GLU A 430 -22.09 4.62 7.17
N ASP A 431 -21.60 3.68 6.36
CA ASP A 431 -20.17 3.34 6.31
C ASP A 431 -19.31 4.55 5.90
N TYR A 432 -19.73 5.28 4.86
CA TYR A 432 -19.01 6.45 4.35
C TYR A 432 -18.95 7.61 5.36
N ILE A 433 -20.10 7.96 5.95
CA ILE A 433 -20.23 9.08 6.89
C ILE A 433 -19.42 8.84 8.16
N MET A 434 -19.47 7.61 8.68
CA MET A 434 -18.74 7.20 9.88
C MET A 434 -17.28 6.83 9.59
N GLY A 435 -16.88 6.74 8.32
CA GLY A 435 -15.58 6.18 7.93
C GLY A 435 -15.38 4.73 8.38
N ARG A 436 -16.46 3.98 8.55
CA ARG A 436 -16.43 2.55 8.87
C ARG A 436 -16.17 1.74 7.59
N GLY A 437 -15.60 0.55 7.74
CA GLY A 437 -15.31 -0.34 6.61
C GLY A 437 -13.96 -0.12 5.91
N LEU A 438 -13.27 0.99 6.21
CA LEU A 438 -11.87 1.19 5.85
C LEU A 438 -11.02 0.45 6.90
N ALA A 439 -10.56 -0.78 6.61
CA ALA A 439 -9.80 -1.57 7.60
C ALA A 439 -8.35 -1.07 7.74
N LEU A 440 -8.22 0.16 8.23
CA LEU A 440 -6.96 0.81 8.59
C LEU A 440 -6.38 0.14 9.84
N PRO A 441 -5.06 -0.09 9.92
CA PRO A 441 -4.45 -0.57 11.16
C PRO A 441 -4.59 0.48 12.26
N GLU A 442 -5.40 0.17 13.28
CA GLU A 442 -5.76 1.07 14.39
C GLU A 442 -4.55 1.62 15.18
N HIS A 443 -3.39 0.96 15.09
CA HIS A 443 -2.17 1.50 15.70
C HIS A 443 -1.51 2.58 14.85
N CYS A 444 -1.68 2.58 13.52
CA CYS A 444 -1.09 3.59 12.64
C CYS A 444 -2.05 4.75 12.33
N PHE A 445 -3.36 4.52 12.38
CA PHE A 445 -4.37 5.51 12.04
C PHE A 445 -5.30 5.77 13.21
N CYS A 446 -5.57 7.04 13.46
CA CYS A 446 -6.38 7.52 14.57
C CYS A 446 -7.66 8.14 14.01
N GLU A 447 -8.78 7.89 14.69
CA GLU A 447 -10.09 8.48 14.38
C GLU A 447 -10.20 9.87 15.01
N PHE A 448 -10.62 10.84 14.21
CA PHE A 448 -10.90 12.22 14.62
C PHE A 448 -12.36 12.54 14.31
N LYS A 449 -13.08 13.12 15.29
CA LYS A 449 -14.45 13.60 15.10
C LYS A 449 -14.44 14.98 14.44
N LEU A 450 -15.28 15.16 13.43
CA LEU A 450 -15.38 16.37 12.59
C LEU A 450 -16.42 17.38 13.06
#